data_AF-A0A1C3MY43-F1
#
_entry.id   AF-A0A1C3MY43-F1
#
_cell.length_a   1.000
_cell.length_b   1.000
_cell.length_c   1.000
_cell.angle_alpha   90.00
_cell.angle_beta   90.00
_cell.angle_gamma   90.00
#
_symmetry.space_group_name_H-M   'P 1'
#
loop_
_entity.id
_entity.type
_entity.pdbx_description
1 polymer ?
#
loop_
_entity_poly.entity_id
_entity_poly.type
_entity_poly.pdbx_seq_one_letter_code
_entity_poly.pdbx_strand_id
1 'polypeptide(L)'
;MLRLPDHWVWDSWYVRDDDGRWHAFFLRASRALHDPDRRHLRATIGHAVSTDLRTWELTADALVPADSPAFDDLATWTGCTVRGPDGRWYLYYTGVSRAEDGLVQRIGLAVSDDLVTWHRHGTGPLVEADPTWYELLDRDAWYEQAWRDPWVFPDPDGDGWHMLVTARAKHGPARERGVVGHATSPDLLSWTVRPPLSTPAGFGHLEVPQVAVVDGQSVLLFCTNAIADPGRGDHTVWVAPAPSVRGPWDIAAARPAGHPHLYAPRLVEDGDRGWAMLGFVDRVDGAFVGELSDPVPFHLPAFDAAVR
;
A
#
# COMPACT_ATOMS: atom_id res chain seq x y z
N MET A 1 2.46 16.38 12.18
CA MET A 1 3.34 15.22 11.91
C MET A 1 3.06 14.16 12.97
N LEU A 2 2.85 12.89 12.61
CA LEU A 2 2.72 11.82 13.61
C LEU A 2 4.10 11.27 13.96
N ARG A 3 4.50 11.47 15.22
CA ARG A 3 5.76 10.97 15.77
C ARG A 3 5.48 10.26 17.09
N LEU A 4 5.99 9.05 17.21
CA LEU A 4 5.94 8.28 18.46
C LEU A 4 7.35 8.24 19.10
N PRO A 5 7.47 8.49 20.41
CA PRO A 5 8.76 8.49 21.08
C PRO A 5 9.40 7.10 21.16
N ASP A 6 8.58 6.05 21.20
CA ASP A 6 8.97 4.68 21.46
C ASP A 6 8.87 3.76 20.22
N HIS A 7 8.27 4.25 19.12
CA HIS A 7 8.08 3.50 17.89
C HIS A 7 8.54 4.29 16.67
N TRP A 8 9.05 3.57 15.67
CA TRP A 8 9.03 4.06 14.30
C TRP A 8 7.65 3.85 13.71
N VAL A 9 7.24 4.77 12.85
CA VAL A 9 6.00 4.72 12.07
C VAL A 9 6.34 4.88 10.59
N TRP A 10 5.76 4.06 9.72
CA TRP A 10 6.05 4.15 8.27
C TRP A 10 4.80 4.08 7.38
N ASP A 11 4.66 3.08 6.52
CA ASP A 11 3.55 2.97 5.57
C ASP A 11 2.20 3.22 6.27
N SER A 12 1.37 4.08 5.67
CA SER A 12 0.12 4.55 6.27
C SER A 12 -1.00 4.63 5.25
N TRP A 13 -2.24 4.53 5.73
CA TRP A 13 -3.45 4.72 4.94
C TRP A 13 -4.55 5.35 5.77
N TYR A 14 -5.50 6.00 5.08
CA TYR A 14 -6.39 6.96 5.68
C TYR A 14 -7.84 6.70 5.28
N VAL A 15 -8.74 6.80 6.24
CA VAL A 15 -10.20 6.84 6.02
C VAL A 15 -10.81 7.93 6.88
N ARG A 16 -12.04 8.32 6.56
CA ARG A 16 -12.80 9.32 7.31
C ARG A 16 -14.10 8.69 7.79
N ASP A 17 -14.41 8.87 9.07
CA ASP A 17 -15.65 8.37 9.68
C ASP A 17 -16.85 9.30 9.39
N ASP A 18 -18.02 8.92 9.88
CA ASP A 18 -19.27 9.65 9.70
C ASP A 18 -19.28 11.02 10.40
N ASP A 19 -18.50 11.19 11.46
CA ASP A 19 -18.33 12.46 12.20
C ASP A 19 -17.29 13.37 11.54
N GLY A 20 -16.65 12.90 10.46
CA GLY A 20 -15.64 13.62 9.70
C GLY A 20 -14.24 13.55 10.29
N ARG A 21 -14.00 12.67 11.27
CA ARG A 21 -12.69 12.42 11.85
C ARG A 21 -11.87 11.55 10.91
N TRP A 22 -10.60 11.90 10.75
CA TRP A 22 -9.63 11.08 10.04
C TRP A 22 -9.13 9.96 10.92
N HIS A 23 -9.03 8.77 10.35
CA HIS A 23 -8.35 7.60 10.91
C HIS A 23 -7.13 7.31 10.05
N ALA A 24 -5.95 7.34 10.65
CA ALA A 24 -4.72 6.84 10.06
C ALA A 24 -4.41 5.48 10.66
N PHE A 25 -4.31 4.48 9.80
CA PHE A 25 -3.70 3.20 10.12
C PHE A 25 -2.29 3.22 9.57
N PHE A 26 -1.34 2.65 10.32
CA PHE A 26 0.06 2.73 9.94
C PHE A 26 0.85 1.56 10.50
N LEU A 27 1.94 1.22 9.82
CA LEU A 27 2.89 0.26 10.34
C LEU A 27 3.75 0.88 11.43
N ARG A 28 3.92 0.15 12.53
CA ARG A 28 4.77 0.55 13.66
C ARG A 28 5.60 -0.63 14.19
N ALA A 29 6.77 -0.30 14.72
CA ALA A 29 7.64 -1.21 15.47
C ALA A 29 8.47 -0.44 16.49
N SER A 30 8.81 -1.11 17.59
CA SER A 30 9.50 -0.48 18.71
C SER A 30 10.92 -0.03 18.34
N ARG A 31 11.28 1.18 18.76
CA ARG A 31 12.66 1.72 18.69
C ARG A 31 13.63 0.95 19.60
N ALA A 32 13.13 0.12 20.52
CA ALA A 32 13.94 -0.80 21.33
C ALA A 32 14.60 -1.93 20.51
N LEU A 33 14.26 -2.07 19.23
CA LEU A 33 15.00 -2.93 18.31
C LEU A 33 16.41 -2.39 18.01
N HIS A 34 16.65 -1.10 18.26
CA HIS A 34 17.86 -0.32 17.98
C HIS A 34 18.22 -0.19 16.50
N ASP A 35 18.21 -1.29 15.77
CA ASP A 35 18.38 -1.34 14.32
C ASP A 35 17.02 -1.21 13.61
N PRO A 36 16.80 -0.12 12.84
CA PRO A 36 15.54 0.12 12.15
C PRO A 36 15.25 -0.91 11.04
N ASP A 37 16.24 -1.59 10.47
CA ASP A 37 16.00 -2.56 9.39
C ASP A 37 15.30 -3.83 9.91
N ARG A 38 15.38 -4.08 11.22
CA ARG A 38 14.66 -5.17 11.90
C ARG A 38 13.15 -4.91 12.03
N ARG A 39 12.68 -3.68 11.75
CA ARG A 39 11.28 -3.27 11.94
C ARG A 39 10.30 -4.06 11.07
N HIS A 40 10.71 -4.45 9.86
CA HIS A 40 9.83 -5.08 8.88
C HIS A 40 9.23 -6.39 9.43
N LEU A 41 10.05 -7.25 10.06
CA LEU A 41 9.58 -8.51 10.66
C LEU A 41 8.98 -8.35 12.08
N ARG A 42 8.78 -7.11 12.54
CA ARG A 42 8.19 -6.77 13.85
C ARG A 42 7.05 -5.75 13.70
N ALA A 43 6.57 -5.60 12.48
CA ALA A 43 5.52 -4.66 12.13
C ALA A 43 4.18 -5.10 12.73
N THR A 44 3.48 -4.10 13.26
CA THR A 44 2.08 -4.18 13.71
C THR A 44 1.33 -2.99 13.08
N ILE A 45 0.01 -3.06 13.00
CA ILE A 45 -0.83 -1.98 12.50
C ILE A 45 -1.31 -1.14 13.69
N GLY A 46 -0.73 0.04 13.85
CA GLY A 46 -1.18 1.07 14.77
C GLY A 46 -2.32 1.89 14.19
N HIS A 47 -2.96 2.68 15.06
CA HIS A 47 -4.09 3.53 14.70
C HIS A 47 -4.01 4.87 15.45
N ALA A 48 -4.19 5.95 14.72
CA ALA A 48 -4.32 7.30 15.26
C ALA A 48 -5.45 8.03 14.55
N VAL A 49 -5.95 9.07 15.20
CA VAL A 49 -7.10 9.83 14.71
C VAL A 49 -6.80 11.32 14.73
N SER A 50 -7.37 12.06 13.78
CA SER A 50 -7.10 13.48 13.58
C SER A 50 -8.33 14.22 13.06
N THR A 51 -8.41 15.52 13.30
CA THR A 51 -9.41 16.40 12.68
C THR A 51 -8.85 17.23 11.52
N ASP A 52 -7.52 17.23 11.33
CA ASP A 52 -6.82 18.16 10.43
C ASP A 52 -5.66 17.52 9.65
N LEU A 53 -5.50 16.19 9.73
CA LEU A 53 -4.39 15.39 9.17
C LEU A 53 -2.99 15.75 9.69
N ARG A 54 -2.87 16.64 10.68
CA ARG A 54 -1.61 17.21 11.16
C ARG A 54 -1.37 16.88 12.62
N THR A 55 -2.41 17.06 13.41
CA THR A 55 -2.46 16.76 14.84
C THR A 55 -3.11 15.40 15.03
N TRP A 56 -2.35 14.44 15.54
CA TRP A 56 -2.77 13.05 15.66
C TRP A 56 -2.85 12.63 17.13
N GLU A 57 -3.96 11.99 17.50
CA GLU A 57 -4.15 11.32 18.79
C GLU A 57 -4.03 9.80 18.58
N LEU A 58 -3.09 9.16 19.27
CA LEU A 58 -2.92 7.72 19.23
C LEU A 58 -4.09 7.03 19.95
N THR A 59 -4.60 5.94 19.37
CA THR A 59 -5.64 5.10 19.97
C THR A 59 -5.18 3.64 20.05
N ALA A 60 -6.09 2.70 20.36
CA ALA A 60 -5.79 1.27 20.40
C ALA A 60 -5.21 0.78 19.06
N ASP A 61 -4.20 -0.10 19.11
CA ASP A 61 -3.65 -0.70 17.90
C ASP A 61 -4.74 -1.47 17.14
N ALA A 62 -4.74 -1.38 15.82
CA ALA A 62 -5.77 -1.99 14.98
C ALA A 62 -5.54 -3.50 14.81
N LEU A 63 -4.30 -3.92 14.56
CA LEU A 63 -3.98 -5.32 14.34
C LEU A 63 -2.53 -5.64 14.70
N VAL A 64 -2.33 -6.75 15.42
CA VAL A 64 -1.02 -7.35 15.69
C VAL A 64 -0.86 -8.64 14.88
N PRO A 65 0.32 -9.27 14.82
CA PRO A 65 0.46 -10.62 14.27
C PRO A 65 -0.42 -11.63 15.02
N ALA A 66 -0.90 -12.66 14.33
CA ALA A 66 -1.65 -13.73 14.97
C ALA A 66 -0.74 -14.65 15.80
N ASP A 67 -1.34 -15.45 16.67
CA ASP A 67 -0.64 -16.54 17.34
C ASP A 67 -0.16 -17.58 16.33
N SER A 68 1.02 -18.13 16.56
CA SER A 68 1.57 -19.18 15.70
C SER A 68 0.89 -20.53 15.98
N PRO A 69 0.59 -21.34 14.95
CA PRO A 69 0.85 -21.10 13.53
C PRO A 69 -0.28 -20.31 12.83
N ALA A 70 0.09 -19.29 12.06
CA ALA A 70 -0.82 -18.59 11.13
C ALA A 70 -0.06 -17.97 9.95
N PHE A 71 -0.78 -17.65 8.87
CA PHE A 71 -0.16 -17.05 7.67
C PHE A 71 0.37 -15.63 7.90
N ASP A 72 -0.09 -14.95 8.95
CA ASP A 72 0.26 -13.60 9.39
C ASP A 72 0.93 -13.60 10.78
N ASP A 73 1.47 -14.74 11.23
CA ASP A 73 2.01 -14.84 12.59
C ASP A 73 3.33 -14.09 12.80
N LEU A 74 4.10 -13.80 11.74
CA LEU A 74 5.39 -13.09 11.86
C LEU A 74 5.23 -11.58 11.93
N ALA A 75 4.49 -10.99 11.00
CA ALA A 75 4.26 -9.55 10.90
C ALA A 75 2.98 -9.25 10.09
N THR A 76 2.34 -8.13 10.43
CA THR A 76 1.23 -7.55 9.66
C THR A 76 1.71 -6.26 9.00
N TRP A 77 1.55 -6.17 7.68
CA TRP A 77 2.08 -5.13 6.81
C TRP A 77 0.98 -4.32 6.13
N THR A 78 1.40 -3.43 5.24
CA THR A 78 0.62 -2.37 4.61
C THR A 78 -0.67 -2.89 4.00
N GLY A 79 -1.67 -2.02 4.05
CA GLY A 79 -3.05 -2.35 3.73
C GLY A 79 -3.85 -1.18 3.16
N CYS A 80 -5.16 -1.37 3.17
CA CYS A 80 -6.16 -0.33 2.98
C CYS A 80 -7.40 -0.65 3.82
N THR A 81 -8.17 0.40 4.14
CA THR A 81 -9.44 0.28 4.85
C THR A 81 -10.55 0.85 3.99
N VAL A 82 -11.66 0.11 3.83
CA VAL A 82 -12.83 0.53 3.06
C VAL A 82 -14.11 0.28 3.83
N ARG A 83 -15.15 1.07 3.58
CA ARG A 83 -16.48 0.82 4.12
C ARG A 83 -17.29 -0.01 3.13
N GLY A 84 -17.85 -1.13 3.61
CA GLY A 84 -18.73 -1.97 2.83
C GLY A 84 -20.15 -1.41 2.73
N PRO A 85 -20.96 -1.94 1.80
CA PRO A 85 -22.36 -1.54 1.63
C PRO A 85 -23.24 -1.96 2.83
N ASP A 86 -22.76 -2.88 3.66
CA ASP A 86 -23.34 -3.29 4.93
C ASP A 86 -23.06 -2.30 6.09
N GLY A 87 -22.31 -1.23 5.81
CA GLY A 87 -21.93 -0.21 6.77
C GLY A 87 -20.71 -0.56 7.63
N ARG A 88 -20.16 -1.78 7.49
CA ARG A 88 -18.98 -2.25 8.24
C ARG A 88 -17.69 -1.80 7.57
N TRP A 89 -16.60 -1.83 8.31
CA TRP A 89 -15.26 -1.47 7.84
C TRP A 89 -14.42 -2.71 7.61
N TYR A 90 -13.72 -2.74 6.48
CA TYR A 90 -12.90 -3.84 6.01
C TYR A 90 -11.46 -3.36 5.92
N LEU A 91 -10.59 -3.90 6.78
CA LEU A 91 -9.14 -3.69 6.75
C LEU A 91 -8.50 -4.86 6.01
N TYR A 92 -8.09 -4.62 4.77
CA TYR A 92 -7.22 -5.53 4.04
C TYR A 92 -5.78 -5.23 4.42
N TYR A 93 -5.01 -6.26 4.74
CA TYR A 93 -3.62 -6.10 5.15
C TYR A 93 -2.76 -7.22 4.57
N THR A 94 -1.47 -7.00 4.55
CA THR A 94 -0.51 -8.03 4.12
C THR A 94 -0.06 -8.84 5.33
N GLY A 95 -0.16 -10.16 5.27
CA GLY A 95 0.36 -11.09 6.27
C GLY A 95 1.60 -11.82 5.77
N VAL A 96 2.56 -12.03 6.68
CA VAL A 96 3.70 -12.91 6.44
C VAL A 96 3.90 -13.87 7.62
N SER A 97 4.39 -15.09 7.33
CA SER A 97 4.50 -16.17 8.32
C SER A 97 5.94 -16.46 8.74
N ARG A 98 6.11 -17.03 9.93
CA ARG A 98 7.38 -17.57 10.42
C ARG A 98 7.80 -18.82 9.66
N ALA A 99 6.84 -19.65 9.25
CA ALA A 99 7.11 -20.91 8.57
C ALA A 99 7.81 -20.71 7.22
N GLU A 100 7.66 -19.52 6.62
CA GLU A 100 8.18 -19.16 5.30
C GLU A 100 9.23 -18.05 5.38
N ASP A 101 9.81 -17.82 6.56
CA ASP A 101 10.82 -16.79 6.84
C ASP A 101 10.37 -15.36 6.43
N GLY A 102 9.06 -15.13 6.38
CA GLY A 102 8.46 -13.89 5.91
C GLY A 102 8.57 -13.63 4.40
N LEU A 103 8.98 -14.61 3.60
CA LEU A 103 9.26 -14.45 2.16
C LEU A 103 8.02 -14.59 1.28
N VAL A 104 6.94 -15.17 1.80
CA VAL A 104 5.68 -15.38 1.06
C VAL A 104 4.61 -14.44 1.59
N GLN A 105 4.23 -13.46 0.77
CA GLN A 105 3.26 -12.43 1.12
C GLN A 105 1.86 -12.84 0.68
N ARG A 106 0.86 -12.52 1.51
CA ARG A 106 -0.55 -12.84 1.26
C ARG A 106 -1.45 -11.75 1.82
N ILE A 107 -2.68 -11.64 1.31
CA ILE A 107 -3.65 -10.65 1.79
C ILE A 107 -4.58 -11.30 2.82
N GLY A 108 -4.66 -10.71 4.00
CA GLY A 108 -5.65 -11.01 5.04
C GLY A 108 -6.75 -9.94 5.13
N LEU A 109 -7.78 -10.23 5.92
CA LEU A 109 -8.87 -9.30 6.20
C LEU A 109 -9.19 -9.27 7.70
N ALA A 110 -9.43 -8.08 8.23
CA ALA A 110 -10.11 -7.86 9.50
C ALA A 110 -11.33 -6.95 9.29
N VAL A 111 -12.40 -7.18 10.07
CA VAL A 111 -13.65 -6.43 9.97
C VAL A 111 -13.93 -5.72 11.28
N SER A 112 -14.42 -4.49 11.19
CA SER A 112 -14.76 -3.64 12.34
C SER A 112 -16.12 -2.95 12.12
N ASP A 113 -16.85 -2.73 13.21
CA ASP A 113 -18.09 -1.96 13.19
C ASP A 113 -17.87 -0.48 13.57
N ASP A 114 -16.72 -0.14 14.16
CA ASP A 114 -16.44 1.15 14.81
C ASP A 114 -15.07 1.77 14.44
N LEU A 115 -14.32 1.16 13.50
CA LEU A 115 -12.93 1.50 13.12
C LEU A 115 -11.87 1.33 14.22
N VAL A 116 -12.24 0.87 15.42
CA VAL A 116 -11.35 0.74 16.58
C VAL A 116 -11.15 -0.74 16.94
N THR A 117 -12.24 -1.50 17.00
CA THR A 117 -12.25 -2.92 17.36
C THR A 117 -12.27 -3.77 16.10
N TRP A 118 -11.19 -4.50 15.85
CA TRP A 118 -11.01 -5.31 14.64
C TRP A 118 -11.06 -6.81 14.94
N HIS A 119 -11.78 -7.55 14.10
CA HIS A 119 -11.87 -9.01 14.16
C HIS A 119 -11.34 -9.61 12.85
N ARG A 120 -10.30 -10.46 12.92
CA ARG A 120 -9.81 -11.19 11.74
C ARG A 120 -10.92 -12.02 11.11
N HIS A 121 -10.97 -12.02 9.79
CA HIS A 121 -11.89 -12.82 8.99
C HIS A 121 -11.23 -14.14 8.58
N GLY A 122 -11.83 -15.27 8.96
CA GLY A 122 -11.30 -16.60 8.65
C GLY A 122 -10.03 -16.97 9.43
N THR A 123 -9.45 -18.11 9.08
CA THR A 123 -8.22 -18.66 9.70
C THR A 123 -7.03 -18.72 8.74
N GLY A 124 -7.23 -18.33 7.48
CA GLY A 124 -6.23 -18.36 6.42
C GLY A 124 -6.19 -17.06 5.64
N PRO A 125 -5.26 -16.95 4.67
CA PRO A 125 -5.21 -15.81 3.76
C PRO A 125 -6.51 -15.68 2.97
N LEU A 126 -6.93 -14.44 2.70
CA LEU A 126 -8.10 -14.15 1.88
C LEU A 126 -7.76 -14.21 0.38
N VAL A 127 -6.60 -13.68 -0.01
CA VAL A 127 -6.13 -13.65 -1.40
C VAL A 127 -4.65 -13.98 -1.48
N GLU A 128 -4.30 -14.88 -2.38
CA GLU A 128 -2.93 -15.31 -2.66
C GLU A 128 -2.58 -15.06 -4.12
N ALA A 129 -1.29 -14.98 -4.44
CA ALA A 129 -0.81 -14.88 -5.80
C ALA A 129 -1.18 -16.15 -6.60
N ASP A 130 -1.85 -15.96 -7.74
CA ASP A 130 -2.20 -17.05 -8.65
C ASP A 130 -1.04 -17.32 -9.64
N PRO A 131 -0.43 -18.52 -9.66
CA PRO A 131 0.66 -18.87 -10.58
C PRO A 131 0.25 -18.86 -12.06
N THR A 132 -1.05 -18.83 -12.37
CA THR A 132 -1.52 -18.57 -13.73
C THR A 132 -1.10 -17.19 -14.22
N TRP A 133 -0.95 -16.21 -13.34
CA TRP A 133 -0.67 -14.81 -13.71
C TRP A 133 0.63 -14.25 -13.14
N TYR A 134 0.97 -14.61 -11.90
CA TYR A 134 2.02 -13.94 -11.12
C TYR A 134 3.18 -14.85 -10.77
N GLU A 135 4.34 -14.24 -10.58
CA GLU A 135 5.56 -14.91 -10.11
C GLU A 135 5.36 -15.39 -8.66
N LEU A 136 5.70 -16.65 -8.42
CA LEU A 136 5.82 -17.22 -7.07
C LEU A 136 7.27 -17.15 -6.60
N LEU A 137 7.52 -17.54 -5.35
CA LEU A 137 8.86 -17.50 -4.76
C LEU A 137 9.89 -18.29 -5.61
N ASP A 138 10.85 -17.57 -6.18
CA ASP A 138 12.05 -18.10 -6.82
C ASP A 138 13.25 -17.26 -6.35
N ARG A 139 14.01 -17.82 -5.41
CA ARG A 139 15.12 -17.12 -4.75
C ARG A 139 16.34 -16.90 -5.63
N ASP A 140 16.42 -17.60 -6.76
CA ASP A 140 17.48 -17.39 -7.75
C ASP A 140 17.15 -16.16 -8.63
N ALA A 141 15.86 -15.80 -8.74
CA ALA A 141 15.38 -14.66 -9.51
C ALA A 141 15.15 -13.40 -8.64
N TRP A 142 14.48 -13.55 -7.50
CA TRP A 142 14.08 -12.44 -6.63
C TRP A 142 14.02 -12.87 -5.16
N TYR A 143 14.16 -11.92 -4.23
CA TYR A 143 14.35 -12.24 -2.81
C TYR A 143 13.07 -12.66 -2.07
N GLU A 144 11.89 -12.43 -2.65
CA GLU A 144 10.57 -12.68 -2.02
C GLU A 144 9.49 -13.00 -3.07
N GLN A 145 8.34 -13.52 -2.62
CA GLN A 145 7.11 -13.58 -3.41
C GLN A 145 6.27 -12.34 -3.12
N ALA A 146 6.12 -11.46 -4.12
CA ALA A 146 5.36 -10.22 -4.00
C ALA A 146 3.86 -10.45 -4.17
N TRP A 147 3.08 -10.20 -3.11
CA TRP A 147 1.62 -10.13 -3.13
C TRP A 147 1.14 -9.35 -1.90
N ARG A 148 1.39 -8.03 -1.92
CA ARG A 148 1.20 -7.13 -0.77
C ARG A 148 0.56 -5.80 -1.15
N ASP A 149 0.37 -4.95 -0.14
CA ASP A 149 -0.09 -3.56 -0.24
C ASP A 149 -1.45 -3.42 -0.94
N PRO A 150 -2.48 -4.15 -0.49
CA PRO A 150 -3.78 -4.17 -1.16
C PRO A 150 -4.40 -2.77 -1.17
N TRP A 151 -4.93 -2.36 -2.31
CA TRP A 151 -5.75 -1.15 -2.47
C TRP A 151 -7.11 -1.52 -3.06
N VAL A 152 -8.15 -1.40 -2.24
CA VAL A 152 -9.52 -1.80 -2.60
C VAL A 152 -10.37 -0.57 -2.90
N PHE A 153 -11.14 -0.63 -3.98
CA PHE A 153 -12.07 0.44 -4.38
C PHE A 153 -13.28 -0.14 -5.13
N PRO A 154 -14.45 0.51 -5.07
CA PRO A 154 -15.64 0.03 -5.77
C PRO A 154 -15.46 0.17 -7.28
N ASP A 155 -16.01 -0.77 -8.05
CA ASP A 155 -16.11 -0.60 -9.50
C ASP A 155 -17.01 0.61 -9.82
N PRO A 156 -16.57 1.55 -10.68
CA PRO A 156 -17.32 2.77 -10.97
C PRO A 156 -18.65 2.54 -11.69
N ASP A 157 -18.83 1.40 -12.36
CA ASP A 157 -20.08 0.99 -13.00
C ASP A 157 -20.97 0.16 -12.05
N GLY A 158 -20.54 -0.07 -10.81
CA GLY A 158 -21.31 -0.76 -9.77
C GLY A 158 -21.18 -2.29 -9.79
N ASP A 159 -20.26 -2.86 -10.56
CA ASP A 159 -20.03 -4.30 -10.67
C ASP A 159 -19.06 -4.83 -9.59
N GLY A 160 -19.36 -4.53 -8.32
CA GLY A 160 -18.56 -4.97 -7.18
C GLY A 160 -17.32 -4.13 -6.92
N TRP A 161 -16.18 -4.78 -6.74
CA TRP A 161 -14.96 -4.20 -6.16
C TRP A 161 -13.70 -4.67 -6.87
N HIS A 162 -12.70 -3.79 -6.90
CA HIS A 162 -11.36 -4.06 -7.37
C HIS A 162 -10.38 -4.05 -6.21
N MET A 163 -9.35 -4.89 -6.30
CA MET A 163 -8.16 -4.85 -5.45
C MET A 163 -6.93 -4.74 -6.34
N LEU A 164 -6.10 -3.71 -6.12
CA LEU A 164 -4.76 -3.62 -6.67
C LEU A 164 -3.75 -4.14 -5.65
N VAL A 165 -2.70 -4.77 -6.13
CA VAL A 165 -1.70 -5.43 -5.29
C VAL A 165 -0.32 -5.21 -5.88
N THR A 166 0.69 -4.98 -5.04
CA THR A 166 2.09 -5.08 -5.43
C THR A 166 2.41 -6.51 -5.79
N ALA A 167 2.67 -6.75 -7.07
CA ALA A 167 2.90 -8.08 -7.61
C ALA A 167 4.03 -8.07 -8.64
N ARG A 168 4.42 -9.27 -9.08
CA ARG A 168 5.46 -9.46 -10.09
C ARG A 168 4.99 -10.37 -11.22
N ALA A 169 5.33 -10.00 -12.45
CA ALA A 169 5.08 -10.79 -13.64
C ALA A 169 6.00 -12.02 -13.70
N LYS A 170 5.57 -13.07 -14.40
CA LYS A 170 6.32 -14.33 -14.50
C LYS A 170 7.48 -14.33 -15.49
N HIS A 171 7.59 -13.31 -16.33
CA HIS A 171 8.47 -13.30 -17.49
C HIS A 171 9.21 -11.96 -17.60
N GLY A 172 10.32 -11.97 -18.36
CA GLY A 172 11.22 -10.82 -18.50
C GLY A 172 12.39 -10.84 -17.53
N PRO A 173 13.27 -9.82 -17.55
CA PRO A 173 14.42 -9.73 -16.64
C PRO A 173 13.98 -9.63 -15.18
N ALA A 174 14.57 -10.42 -14.28
CA ALA A 174 14.10 -10.54 -12.90
C ALA A 174 14.04 -9.21 -12.13
N ARG A 175 14.93 -8.25 -12.43
CA ARG A 175 14.94 -6.93 -11.78
C ARG A 175 13.86 -5.96 -12.28
N GLU A 176 13.05 -6.37 -13.25
CA GLU A 176 12.11 -5.49 -13.96
C GLU A 176 10.66 -6.00 -13.90
N ARG A 177 10.41 -7.13 -13.22
CA ARG A 177 9.12 -7.83 -13.25
C ARG A 177 8.00 -7.16 -12.45
N GLY A 178 8.20 -5.98 -11.88
CA GLY A 178 7.16 -5.28 -11.11
C GLY A 178 5.93 -4.95 -11.96
N VAL A 179 4.74 -5.32 -11.47
CA VAL A 179 3.45 -5.05 -12.12
C VAL A 179 2.37 -4.73 -11.09
N VAL A 180 1.27 -4.14 -11.55
CA VAL A 180 0.06 -3.95 -10.73
C VAL A 180 -0.75 -5.24 -10.80
N GLY A 181 -0.75 -5.99 -9.70
CA GLY A 181 -1.63 -7.13 -9.51
C GLY A 181 -3.09 -6.71 -9.38
N HIS A 182 -4.00 -7.60 -9.75
CA HIS A 182 -5.44 -7.31 -9.79
C HIS A 182 -6.27 -8.51 -9.31
N ALA A 183 -7.28 -8.21 -8.48
CA ALA A 183 -8.36 -9.12 -8.16
C ALA A 183 -9.71 -8.36 -8.18
N THR A 184 -10.81 -9.10 -8.39
CA THR A 184 -12.19 -8.58 -8.37
C THR A 184 -13.04 -9.31 -7.34
N SER A 185 -13.96 -8.62 -6.68
CA SER A 185 -14.88 -9.21 -5.71
C SER A 185 -16.30 -8.66 -5.87
N PRO A 186 -17.35 -9.50 -5.81
CA PRO A 186 -18.73 -9.01 -5.79
C PRO A 186 -19.17 -8.49 -4.41
N ASP A 187 -18.49 -8.87 -3.33
CA ASP A 187 -19.03 -8.81 -1.96
C ASP A 187 -17.99 -8.43 -0.89
N LEU A 188 -16.78 -8.01 -1.29
CA LEU A 188 -15.60 -7.73 -0.44
C LEU A 188 -14.99 -8.97 0.25
N LEU A 189 -15.62 -10.13 0.19
CA LEU A 189 -15.19 -11.35 0.89
C LEU A 189 -14.63 -12.39 -0.08
N SER A 190 -15.27 -12.55 -1.23
CA SER A 190 -14.95 -13.53 -2.25
C SER A 190 -14.15 -12.87 -3.37
N TRP A 191 -12.87 -13.20 -3.50
CA TRP A 191 -11.97 -12.56 -4.48
C TRP A 191 -11.58 -13.53 -5.60
N THR A 192 -11.60 -13.03 -6.84
CA THR A 192 -11.07 -13.72 -8.02
C THR A 192 -9.84 -12.99 -8.52
N VAL A 193 -8.68 -13.65 -8.51
CA VAL A 193 -7.44 -13.10 -9.06
C VAL A 193 -7.55 -13.00 -10.58
N ARG A 194 -7.09 -11.87 -11.12
CA ARG A 194 -7.15 -11.51 -12.55
C ARG A 194 -5.74 -11.30 -13.12
N PRO A 195 -5.59 -11.24 -14.45
CA PRO A 195 -4.33 -10.82 -15.07
C PRO A 195 -3.87 -9.43 -14.57
N PRO A 196 -2.57 -9.13 -14.61
CA PRO A 196 -2.05 -7.83 -14.19
C PRO A 196 -2.63 -6.68 -15.03
N LEU A 197 -2.78 -5.51 -14.40
CA LEU A 197 -3.27 -4.28 -15.04
C LEU A 197 -2.13 -3.37 -15.54
N SER A 198 -0.92 -3.92 -15.66
CA SER A 198 0.23 -3.27 -16.27
C SER A 198 1.20 -4.28 -16.84
N THR A 199 2.14 -3.80 -17.66
CA THR A 199 3.31 -4.59 -18.10
C THR A 199 4.57 -4.15 -17.37
N PRO A 200 5.57 -5.03 -17.23
CA PRO A 200 6.92 -4.67 -16.77
C PRO A 200 7.48 -3.45 -17.52
N ALA A 201 8.08 -2.51 -16.80
CA ALA A 201 8.59 -1.26 -17.36
C ALA A 201 9.84 -0.71 -16.64
N GLY A 202 10.73 -1.60 -16.20
CA GLY A 202 12.01 -1.22 -15.58
C GLY A 202 11.98 -1.12 -14.04
N PHE A 203 10.90 -1.57 -13.40
CA PHE A 203 10.72 -1.56 -11.94
C PHE A 203 10.70 -2.99 -11.40
N GLY A 204 11.38 -3.26 -10.29
CA GLY A 204 11.36 -4.58 -9.65
C GLY A 204 10.03 -4.87 -8.94
N HIS A 205 9.35 -3.83 -8.48
CA HIS A 205 8.08 -3.87 -7.76
C HIS A 205 7.45 -2.47 -7.74
N LEU A 206 6.12 -2.44 -7.65
CA LEU A 206 5.31 -1.22 -7.59
C LEU A 206 4.57 -1.22 -6.24
N GLU A 207 5.22 -0.70 -5.21
CA GLU A 207 4.75 -0.74 -3.81
C GLU A 207 3.67 0.30 -3.53
N VAL A 208 2.82 -0.01 -2.55
CA VAL A 208 1.78 0.90 -2.02
C VAL A 208 0.91 1.51 -3.14
N PRO A 209 0.39 0.71 -4.10
CA PRO A 209 -0.38 1.22 -5.21
C PRO A 209 -1.64 1.95 -4.71
N GLN A 210 -1.95 3.10 -5.27
CA GLN A 210 -3.19 3.83 -5.02
C GLN A 210 -3.73 4.41 -6.32
N VAL A 211 -5.01 4.18 -6.61
CA VAL A 211 -5.69 4.89 -7.69
C VAL A 211 -6.37 6.16 -7.17
N ALA A 212 -6.25 7.25 -7.93
CA ALA A 212 -6.93 8.52 -7.66
C ALA A 212 -7.35 9.20 -8.97
N VAL A 213 -8.32 10.10 -8.89
CA VAL A 213 -8.66 11.03 -9.96
C VAL A 213 -8.25 12.42 -9.52
N VAL A 214 -7.14 12.92 -10.08
CA VAL A 214 -6.58 14.24 -9.76
C VAL A 214 -6.78 15.15 -10.96
N ASP A 215 -7.42 16.31 -10.77
CA ASP A 215 -7.72 17.27 -11.84
C ASP A 215 -8.42 16.64 -13.06
N GLY A 216 -9.30 15.66 -12.81
CA GLY A 216 -10.03 14.92 -13.84
C GLY A 216 -9.23 13.80 -14.54
N GLN A 217 -7.97 13.57 -14.16
CA GLN A 217 -7.12 12.52 -14.73
C GLN A 217 -7.01 11.32 -13.78
N SER A 218 -7.27 10.12 -14.30
CA SER A 218 -7.07 8.87 -13.56
C SER A 218 -5.58 8.53 -13.51
N VAL A 219 -5.07 8.28 -12.31
CA VAL A 219 -3.65 7.99 -12.07
C VAL A 219 -3.46 6.88 -11.06
N LEU A 220 -2.32 6.19 -11.17
CA LEU A 220 -1.78 5.31 -10.15
C LEU A 220 -0.58 5.97 -9.50
N LEU A 221 -0.65 6.21 -8.20
CA LEU A 221 0.51 6.46 -7.35
C LEU A 221 1.12 5.13 -6.94
N PHE A 222 2.44 5.02 -6.95
CA PHE A 222 3.18 3.92 -6.34
C PHE A 222 4.56 4.41 -5.86
N CYS A 223 5.21 3.63 -4.99
CA CYS A 223 6.60 3.82 -4.64
C CYS A 223 7.45 2.60 -4.96
N THR A 224 8.76 2.76 -4.96
CA THR A 224 9.71 1.68 -5.23
C THR A 224 11.11 2.08 -4.78
N ASN A 225 11.88 1.09 -4.35
CA ASN A 225 13.32 1.21 -4.12
C ASN A 225 14.14 0.35 -5.09
N ALA A 226 13.47 -0.35 -6.03
CA ALA A 226 14.12 -1.22 -6.99
C ALA A 226 13.81 -0.79 -8.42
N ILE A 227 14.70 0.05 -8.96
CA ILE A 227 14.66 0.52 -10.35
C ILE A 227 15.83 -0.10 -11.10
N ALA A 228 15.56 -0.76 -12.23
CA ALA A 228 16.60 -1.36 -13.05
C ALA A 228 17.26 -0.35 -13.99
N ASP A 229 16.51 0.65 -14.46
CA ASP A 229 16.99 1.69 -15.35
C ASP A 229 17.62 2.86 -14.56
N PRO A 230 18.95 3.04 -14.57
CA PRO A 230 19.60 4.14 -13.87
C PRO A 230 19.24 5.52 -14.47
N GLY A 231 18.72 5.58 -15.70
CA GLY A 231 18.27 6.81 -16.34
C GLY A 231 17.07 7.47 -15.65
N ARG A 232 16.37 6.73 -14.78
CA ARG A 232 15.22 7.22 -14.00
C ARG A 232 15.61 7.96 -12.71
N GLY A 233 16.90 8.04 -12.37
CA GLY A 233 17.40 8.76 -11.19
C GLY A 233 16.97 8.15 -9.86
N ASP A 234 17.28 8.86 -8.77
CA ASP A 234 17.07 8.39 -7.39
C ASP A 234 15.65 8.70 -6.86
N HIS A 235 14.64 8.60 -7.73
CA HIS A 235 13.24 8.87 -7.37
C HIS A 235 12.56 7.61 -6.82
N THR A 236 11.86 7.76 -5.70
CA THR A 236 11.20 6.66 -5.00
C THR A 236 9.68 6.64 -5.19
N VAL A 237 9.08 7.77 -5.58
CA VAL A 237 7.62 7.94 -5.68
C VAL A 237 7.27 8.34 -7.11
N TRP A 238 6.30 7.65 -7.67
CA TRP A 238 5.99 7.68 -9.10
C TRP A 238 4.48 7.73 -9.32
N VAL A 239 4.07 8.41 -10.38
CA VAL A 239 2.68 8.46 -10.82
C VAL A 239 2.60 8.01 -12.27
N ALA A 240 1.75 7.03 -12.55
CA ALA A 240 1.48 6.52 -13.88
C ALA A 240 0.06 6.92 -14.35
N PRO A 241 -0.11 7.34 -15.62
CA PRO A 241 -1.43 7.68 -16.14
C PRO A 241 -2.21 6.41 -16.49
N ALA A 242 -3.54 6.53 -16.50
CA ALA A 242 -4.45 5.52 -17.03
C ALA A 242 -5.66 6.15 -17.73
N PRO A 243 -6.31 5.41 -18.65
CA PRO A 243 -7.54 5.88 -19.29
C PRO A 243 -8.73 5.93 -18.32
N SER A 244 -8.69 5.17 -17.23
CA SER A 244 -9.70 5.16 -16.17
C SER A 244 -9.13 4.65 -14.86
N VAL A 245 -9.90 4.73 -13.78
CA VAL A 245 -9.54 4.15 -12.48
C VAL A 245 -9.40 2.62 -12.50
N ARG A 246 -9.88 1.95 -13.55
CA ARG A 246 -9.70 0.49 -13.75
C ARG A 246 -8.41 0.15 -14.50
N GLY A 247 -7.59 1.13 -14.83
CA GLY A 247 -6.42 0.94 -15.67
C GLY A 247 -6.80 0.59 -17.13
N PRO A 248 -5.93 -0.14 -17.85
CA PRO A 248 -4.57 -0.50 -17.44
C PRO A 248 -3.70 0.76 -17.24
N TRP A 249 -2.67 0.67 -16.39
CA TRP A 249 -1.75 1.78 -16.13
C TRP A 249 -0.50 1.71 -17.01
N ASP A 250 -0.16 2.84 -17.61
CA ASP A 250 1.06 2.97 -18.42
C ASP A 250 2.26 3.28 -17.52
N ILE A 251 2.87 2.22 -16.99
CA ILE A 251 4.04 2.32 -16.10
C ILE A 251 5.27 2.84 -16.85
N ALA A 252 5.37 2.62 -18.17
CA ALA A 252 6.47 3.16 -18.95
C ALA A 252 6.42 4.70 -18.97
N ALA A 253 5.22 5.28 -19.01
CA ALA A 253 4.96 6.71 -18.92
C ALA A 253 5.01 7.29 -17.50
N ALA A 254 5.34 6.50 -16.47
CA ALA A 254 5.41 6.99 -15.09
C ALA A 254 6.35 8.19 -14.94
N ARG A 255 5.93 9.17 -14.14
CA ARG A 255 6.69 10.39 -13.82
C ARG A 255 6.98 10.46 -12.32
N PRO A 256 8.14 11.00 -11.91
CA PRO A 256 8.43 11.21 -10.49
C PRO A 256 7.42 12.17 -9.88
N ALA A 257 6.99 11.89 -8.64
CA ALA A 257 6.06 12.76 -7.92
C ALA A 257 6.37 12.86 -6.42
N GLY A 258 7.59 12.49 -6.01
CA GLY A 258 8.01 12.50 -4.60
C GLY A 258 8.49 13.86 -4.11
N HIS A 259 8.32 14.07 -2.80
CA HIS A 259 9.02 15.11 -2.05
C HIS A 259 10.31 14.53 -1.43
N PRO A 260 11.38 15.32 -1.19
CA PRO A 260 12.56 14.85 -0.47
C PRO A 260 12.21 14.05 0.79
N HIS A 261 12.88 12.91 0.94
CA HIS A 261 12.77 11.97 2.09
C HIS A 261 11.44 11.25 2.24
N LEU A 262 10.42 11.53 1.43
CA LEU A 262 9.11 10.90 1.54
C LEU A 262 9.09 9.52 0.88
N TYR A 263 8.54 8.52 1.56
CA TYR A 263 8.32 7.18 1.02
C TYR A 263 6.92 6.65 1.39
N ALA A 264 6.44 5.66 0.64
CA ALA A 264 5.09 5.07 0.76
C ALA A 264 3.94 6.09 0.94
N PRO A 265 3.87 7.17 0.14
CA PRO A 265 2.79 8.13 0.32
C PRO A 265 1.43 7.59 -0.13
N ARG A 266 0.38 8.15 0.46
CA ARG A 266 -0.98 8.12 -0.05
C ARG A 266 -1.44 9.53 -0.40
N LEU A 267 -2.23 9.66 -1.46
CA LEU A 267 -3.00 10.85 -1.79
C LEU A 267 -4.25 10.94 -0.92
N VAL A 268 -4.50 12.13 -0.39
CA VAL A 268 -5.71 12.49 0.35
C VAL A 268 -6.16 13.90 -0.06
N GLU A 269 -7.45 14.20 0.14
CA GLU A 269 -7.99 15.55 -0.02
C GLU A 269 -7.84 16.34 1.31
N ASP A 270 -7.04 17.41 1.31
CA ASP A 270 -6.81 18.31 2.47
C ASP A 270 -7.77 19.51 2.43
N GLY A 271 -9.08 19.22 2.32
CA GLY A 271 -10.14 20.23 2.24
C GLY A 271 -9.92 21.24 1.10
N ASP A 272 -10.05 22.54 1.42
CA ASP A 272 -9.87 23.63 0.43
C ASP A 272 -8.43 23.75 -0.10
N ARG A 273 -7.45 23.03 0.49
CA ARG A 273 -6.05 23.03 0.02
C ARG A 273 -5.84 22.06 -1.15
N GLY A 274 -6.83 21.24 -1.49
CA GLY A 274 -6.78 20.28 -2.58
C GLY A 274 -6.04 19.00 -2.23
N TRP A 275 -5.46 18.35 -3.24
CA TRP A 275 -4.74 17.09 -3.07
C TRP A 275 -3.43 17.26 -2.31
N ALA A 276 -3.17 16.35 -1.39
CA ALA A 276 -1.93 16.26 -0.65
C ALA A 276 -1.42 14.81 -0.59
N MET A 277 -0.11 14.64 -0.44
CA MET A 277 0.52 13.38 -0.08
C MET A 277 0.79 13.34 1.43
N LEU A 278 0.48 12.21 2.05
CA LEU A 278 1.06 11.84 3.34
C LEU A 278 1.81 10.52 3.17
N GLY A 279 3.08 10.52 3.52
CA GLY A 279 3.92 9.33 3.60
C GLY A 279 4.78 9.42 4.86
N PHE A 280 5.77 8.54 4.99
CA PHE A 280 6.72 8.65 6.08
C PHE A 280 8.02 9.29 5.62
N VAL A 281 8.65 10.00 6.55
CA VAL A 281 10.01 10.49 6.39
C VAL A 281 10.95 9.29 6.56
N ASP A 282 11.54 8.84 5.46
CA ASP A 282 12.39 7.65 5.42
C ASP A 282 13.77 7.93 5.98
N ARG A 283 14.65 8.56 5.20
CA ARG A 283 16.04 8.84 5.62
C ARG A 283 16.38 10.32 5.50
N VAL A 284 16.93 10.88 6.57
CA VAL A 284 17.52 12.23 6.62
C VAL A 284 18.95 12.11 7.12
N ASP A 285 19.90 12.71 6.41
CA ASP A 285 21.34 12.66 6.74
C ASP A 285 21.87 11.23 6.99
N GLY A 286 21.36 10.27 6.22
CA GLY A 286 21.73 8.85 6.30
C GLY A 286 21.04 8.06 7.43
N ALA A 287 20.30 8.70 8.33
CA ALA A 287 19.58 8.04 9.42
C ALA A 287 18.10 7.81 9.08
N PHE A 288 17.58 6.63 9.44
CA PHE A 288 16.14 6.34 9.34
C PHE A 288 15.35 7.13 10.38
N VAL A 289 14.32 7.87 9.94
CA VAL A 289 13.50 8.74 10.79
C VAL A 289 12.26 7.99 11.28
N GLY A 290 11.44 7.47 10.36
CA GLY A 290 10.25 6.67 10.67
C GLY A 290 9.18 7.47 11.41
N GLU A 291 8.71 8.55 10.79
CA GLU A 291 7.65 9.45 11.28
C GLU A 291 6.73 9.84 10.12
N LEU A 292 5.40 9.94 10.32
CA LEU A 292 4.49 10.34 9.23
C LEU A 292 4.55 11.84 9.01
N SER A 293 4.77 12.25 7.77
CA SER A 293 4.80 13.64 7.36
C SER A 293 3.49 14.35 7.66
N ASP A 294 3.54 15.68 7.78
CA ASP A 294 2.34 16.47 7.53
C ASP A 294 1.91 16.34 6.06
N PRO A 295 0.64 16.66 5.72
CA PRO A 295 0.21 16.73 4.32
C PRO A 295 1.09 17.68 3.51
N VAL A 296 1.73 17.14 2.48
CA VAL A 296 2.54 17.86 1.50
C VAL A 296 1.67 18.09 0.26
N PRO A 297 1.53 19.33 -0.25
CA PRO A 297 0.74 19.59 -1.45
C PRO A 297 1.17 18.70 -2.63
N PHE A 298 0.20 18.10 -3.31
CA PHE A 298 0.42 17.28 -4.49
C PHE A 298 -0.02 18.04 -5.73
N HIS A 299 0.86 18.08 -6.73
CA HIS A 299 0.55 18.58 -8.05
C HIS A 299 0.81 17.49 -9.06
N LEU A 300 -0.18 17.24 -9.91
CA LEU A 300 -0.06 16.21 -10.93
C LEU A 300 1.07 16.58 -11.91
N PRO A 301 2.06 15.70 -12.15
CA PRO A 301 3.09 15.97 -13.13
C PRO A 301 2.49 15.98 -14.54
N ALA A 302 3.06 16.78 -15.43
CA ALA A 302 2.67 16.78 -16.82
C ALA A 302 3.06 15.43 -17.48
N PHE A 303 2.08 14.76 -18.07
CA PHE A 303 2.33 13.66 -18.99
C PHE A 303 2.44 14.21 -20.40
N ASP A 304 3.41 13.69 -21.17
CA ASP A 304 3.46 14.00 -22.59
C ASP A 304 2.14 13.54 -23.22
N ALA A 305 1.50 14.42 -23.98
CA ALA A 305 0.31 14.04 -24.71
C ALA A 305 0.70 12.86 -25.61
N ALA A 306 0.12 11.68 -25.36
CA ALA A 306 0.36 10.52 -26.20
C ALA A 306 0.12 10.95 -27.66
N VAL A 307 1.13 10.77 -28.51
CA VAL A 307 0.95 10.86 -29.95
C VAL A 307 -0.09 9.78 -30.27
N ARG A 308 -1.32 10.21 -30.51
CA ARG A 308 -2.47 9.35 -30.77
C ARG A 308 -2.25 8.48 -32.00
#